data_AF-A0A8T5BKJ0-F1
#
_entry.id   AF-A0A8T5BKJ0-F1
#
_cell.length_a   1.000
_cell.length_b   1.000
_cell.length_c   1.000
_cell.angle_alpha   90.00
_cell.angle_beta   90.00
_cell.angle_gamma   90.00
#
_symmetry.space_group_name_H-M   'P 1'
#
loop_
_entity.id
_entity.type
_entity.pdbx_description
1 polymer ?
#
loop_
_entity_poly.entity_id
_entity_poly.type
_entity_poly.pdbx_seq_one_letter_code
_entity_poly.pdbx_strand_id
1 'polypeptide(L)'
;MILLQFLLISLTAASTFFATWPWLWQKTPERIIWVFGFHLGHMESGHMTFYAGRVYAHVPQWVTIYILFIKTPILLFILGMLFLLFVATKIVSRRAIDEIYLSIFSWLTGGILTMFMFRIIIGDHYVVFLEPAIILSASIFVVNTLRSLKDVKFRFNMPLTMRHVLASLIIMESLMGLTACWASPCGYANELVIHADKALLIIDTGFEDAADYLIKHCSRGATIAVAYSTSLLEIELNRKNEFGFNLVDLNGLNEADYAVFPSIYTQRYGFPSEIGNWQLIHKVESGGTTLCYIFKQSP
;
A
#
# COMPACT_ATOMS: atom_id res chain seq x y z
N MET A 1 -27.75 -27.81 -10.29
CA MET A 1 -26.62 -27.21 -11.03
C MET A 1 -25.93 -26.10 -10.24
N ILE A 2 -26.67 -25.10 -9.72
CA ILE A 2 -26.11 -23.98 -8.93
C ILE A 2 -25.37 -24.44 -7.65
N LEU A 3 -25.93 -25.39 -6.90
CA LEU A 3 -25.29 -25.91 -5.68
C LEU A 3 -23.94 -26.58 -5.96
N LEU A 4 -23.87 -27.37 -7.03
CA LEU A 4 -22.64 -28.07 -7.44
C LEU A 4 -21.55 -27.08 -7.86
N GLN A 5 -21.92 -26.03 -8.59
CA GLN A 5 -20.99 -24.97 -8.99
C GLN A 5 -20.47 -24.19 -7.77
N PHE A 6 -21.33 -23.84 -6.82
CA PHE A 6 -20.91 -23.16 -5.59
C PHE A 6 -19.93 -24.01 -4.76
N LEU A 7 -20.20 -25.32 -4.69
CA LEU A 7 -19.36 -26.27 -3.96
C LEU A 7 -17.99 -26.45 -4.64
N LEU A 8 -17.97 -26.56 -5.98
CA LEU A 8 -16.74 -26.61 -6.77
C LEU A 8 -15.90 -25.34 -6.63
N ILE A 9 -16.51 -24.16 -6.68
CA ILE A 9 -15.83 -22.88 -6.52
C ILE A 9 -15.21 -22.79 -5.12
N SER A 10 -15.97 -23.13 -4.08
CA SER A 10 -15.50 -23.10 -2.69
C SER A 10 -14.35 -24.09 -2.46
N LEU A 11 -14.47 -25.30 -3.00
CA LEU A 11 -13.43 -26.33 -2.90
C LEU A 11 -12.15 -25.91 -3.63
N THR A 12 -12.30 -25.29 -4.81
CA THR A 12 -11.17 -24.79 -5.60
C THR A 12 -10.47 -23.64 -4.89
N ALA A 13 -11.22 -22.70 -4.31
CA ALA A 13 -10.69 -21.59 -3.54
C ALA A 13 -9.92 -22.10 -2.29
N ALA A 14 -10.50 -23.02 -1.54
CA ALA A 14 -9.85 -23.64 -0.37
C ALA A 14 -8.58 -24.40 -0.77
N SER A 15 -8.63 -25.17 -1.86
CA SER A 15 -7.48 -25.93 -2.37
C SER A 15 -6.36 -25.00 -2.85
N THR A 16 -6.72 -23.90 -3.53
CA THR A 16 -5.76 -22.90 -4.01
C THR A 16 -5.11 -22.16 -2.84
N PHE A 17 -5.91 -21.74 -1.84
CA PHE A 17 -5.41 -21.13 -0.62
C PHE A 17 -4.40 -22.04 0.10
N PHE A 18 -4.75 -23.32 0.27
CA PHE A 18 -3.87 -24.29 0.91
C PHE A 18 -2.61 -24.58 0.08
N ALA A 19 -2.73 -24.73 -1.23
CA ALA A 19 -1.61 -25.05 -2.12
C ALA A 19 -0.61 -23.89 -2.26
N THR A 20 -1.08 -22.64 -2.22
CA THR A 20 -0.23 -21.45 -2.37
C THR A 20 0.48 -21.06 -1.07
N TRP A 21 0.14 -21.69 0.07
CA TRP A 21 0.69 -21.37 1.39
C TRP A 21 1.33 -22.62 2.02
N PRO A 22 2.45 -23.12 1.45
CA PRO A 22 3.09 -24.37 1.90
C PRO A 22 3.59 -24.32 3.35
N TRP A 23 3.83 -23.13 3.88
CA TRP A 23 4.13 -22.93 5.28
C TRP A 23 2.92 -23.19 6.21
N LEU A 24 1.67 -23.30 5.72
CA LEU A 24 0.53 -23.74 6.54
C LEU A 24 0.45 -25.27 6.67
N TRP A 25 1.27 -26.05 5.95
CA TRP A 25 1.14 -27.53 5.90
C TRP A 25 1.65 -28.24 7.16
N GLN A 26 2.48 -27.59 7.96
CA GLN A 26 2.95 -28.15 9.23
C GLN A 26 2.25 -27.42 10.38
N LYS A 27 1.73 -28.17 11.37
CA LYS A 27 0.93 -27.60 12.48
C LYS A 27 -0.23 -26.73 11.95
N THR A 28 -0.94 -27.28 10.96
CA THR A 28 -1.98 -26.57 10.20
C THR A 28 -3.07 -25.96 11.10
N PRO A 29 -3.67 -26.69 12.05
CA PRO A 29 -4.69 -26.11 12.91
C PRO A 29 -4.17 -24.92 13.71
N GLU A 30 -2.97 -25.04 14.31
CA GLU A 30 -2.37 -23.97 15.11
C GLU A 30 -2.01 -22.75 14.27
N ARG A 31 -1.44 -22.95 13.07
CA ARG A 31 -1.08 -21.85 12.16
C ARG A 31 -2.30 -21.17 11.59
N ILE A 32 -3.39 -21.90 11.30
CA ILE A 32 -4.66 -21.32 10.87
C ILE A 32 -5.25 -20.46 12.00
N ILE A 33 -5.31 -20.97 13.23
CA ILE A 33 -5.79 -20.21 14.39
C ILE A 33 -4.93 -18.96 14.60
N TRP A 34 -3.61 -19.08 14.48
CA TRP A 34 -2.69 -17.95 14.62
C TRP A 34 -2.89 -16.92 13.51
N VAL A 35 -3.03 -17.33 12.25
CA VAL A 35 -3.32 -16.42 11.12
C VAL A 35 -4.64 -15.69 11.32
N PHE A 36 -5.70 -16.40 11.69
CA PHE A 36 -6.98 -15.78 11.98
C PHE A 36 -6.88 -14.84 13.18
N GLY A 37 -6.25 -15.26 14.27
CA GLY A 37 -6.05 -14.42 15.46
C GLY A 37 -5.21 -13.18 15.17
N PHE A 38 -4.15 -13.32 14.38
CA PHE A 38 -3.31 -12.22 13.91
C PHE A 38 -4.12 -11.22 13.08
N HIS A 39 -4.89 -11.70 12.09
CA HIS A 39 -5.73 -10.84 11.26
C HIS A 39 -6.90 -10.22 12.02
N LEU A 40 -7.55 -10.97 12.92
CA LEU A 40 -8.64 -10.46 13.76
C LEU A 40 -8.12 -9.39 14.71
N GLY A 41 -6.99 -9.64 15.37
CA GLY A 41 -6.29 -8.67 16.19
C GLY A 41 -5.95 -7.41 15.39
N HIS A 42 -5.39 -7.53 14.19
CA HIS A 42 -5.10 -6.39 13.31
C HIS A 42 -6.36 -5.67 12.78
N MET A 43 -7.48 -6.38 12.64
CA MET A 43 -8.77 -5.76 12.30
C MET A 43 -9.36 -4.94 13.44
N GLU A 44 -9.17 -5.39 14.69
CA GLU A 44 -9.71 -4.73 15.89
C GLU A 44 -8.82 -3.61 16.40
N SER A 45 -7.51 -3.85 16.48
CA SER A 45 -6.53 -2.89 17.00
C SER A 45 -6.01 -1.92 15.95
N GLY A 46 -6.14 -2.29 14.67
CA GLY A 46 -5.61 -1.52 13.57
C GLY A 46 -4.09 -1.58 13.50
N HIS A 47 -3.52 -0.80 12.59
CA HIS A 47 -2.08 -0.53 12.56
C HIS A 47 -1.90 0.89 12.05
N MET A 48 -0.92 1.60 12.59
CA MET A 48 -0.68 2.99 12.25
C MET A 48 -0.39 3.09 10.76
N THR A 49 -1.32 3.70 10.03
CA THR A 49 -1.23 3.96 8.60
C THR A 49 -1.22 5.45 8.35
N PHE A 50 -0.65 5.84 7.22
CA PHE A 50 -0.50 7.24 6.89
C PHE A 50 -1.09 7.54 5.53
N TYR A 51 -2.10 8.41 5.49
CA TYR A 51 -2.78 8.80 4.27
C TYR A 51 -3.09 10.30 4.28
N ALA A 52 -2.90 10.97 3.14
CA ALA A 52 -3.18 12.40 2.98
C ALA A 52 -2.67 13.29 4.14
N GLY A 53 -1.51 12.96 4.68
CA GLY A 53 -0.91 13.76 5.72
C GLY A 53 -1.45 13.53 7.15
N ARG A 54 -2.18 12.44 7.40
CA ARG A 54 -2.70 12.12 8.74
C ARG A 54 -2.39 10.68 9.10
N VAL A 55 -2.17 10.45 10.40
CA VAL A 55 -2.01 9.12 10.99
C VAL A 55 -3.41 8.57 11.28
N TYR A 56 -3.65 7.35 10.86
CA TYR A 56 -4.88 6.63 11.13
C TYR A 56 -4.57 5.27 11.75
N ALA A 57 -5.38 4.85 12.73
CA ALA A 57 -5.31 3.50 13.26
C ALA A 57 -5.78 2.44 12.25
N HIS A 58 -6.58 2.83 11.25
CA HIS A 58 -7.03 1.95 10.16
C HIS A 58 -6.98 2.69 8.84
N VAL A 59 -6.88 1.96 7.72
CA VAL A 59 -7.05 2.55 6.40
C VAL A 59 -8.43 3.19 6.32
N PRO A 60 -8.55 4.51 6.15
CA PRO A 60 -9.85 5.13 5.95
C PRO A 60 -10.52 4.56 4.70
N GLN A 61 -11.84 4.30 4.73
CA GLN A 61 -12.55 3.73 3.58
C GLN A 61 -12.43 4.57 2.30
N TRP A 62 -12.24 5.90 2.44
CA TRP A 62 -12.02 6.80 1.31
C TRP A 62 -10.67 6.55 0.60
N VAL A 63 -9.70 5.93 1.26
CA VAL A 63 -8.37 5.67 0.69
C VAL A 63 -8.43 4.65 -0.44
N THR A 64 -9.25 3.60 -0.32
CA THR A 64 -9.44 2.63 -1.41
C THR A 64 -9.94 3.33 -2.67
N ILE A 65 -10.90 4.25 -2.50
CA ILE A 65 -11.40 5.11 -3.56
C ILE A 65 -10.26 6.01 -4.07
N TYR A 66 -9.58 6.75 -3.20
CA TYR A 66 -8.46 7.62 -3.56
C TYR A 66 -7.35 6.92 -4.34
N ILE A 67 -6.94 5.70 -3.96
CA ILE A 67 -5.92 4.91 -4.67
C ILE A 67 -6.44 4.54 -6.07
N LEU A 68 -7.70 4.11 -6.18
CA LEU A 68 -8.34 3.85 -7.47
C LEU A 68 -8.48 5.12 -8.34
N PHE A 69 -8.62 6.31 -7.74
CA PHE A 69 -8.79 7.57 -8.48
C PHE A 69 -7.47 8.28 -8.84
N ILE A 70 -6.43 8.15 -8.03
CA ILE A 70 -5.15 8.86 -8.24
C ILE A 70 -4.10 7.99 -8.90
N LYS A 71 -4.07 6.67 -8.62
CA LYS A 71 -3.03 5.77 -9.13
C LYS A 71 -3.49 4.94 -10.32
N THR A 72 -4.77 4.57 -10.39
CA THR A 72 -5.31 4.03 -11.63
C THR A 72 -5.62 5.20 -12.56
N PRO A 73 -5.18 5.15 -13.83
CA PRO A 73 -5.64 6.09 -14.84
C PRO A 73 -7.17 6.28 -14.74
N ILE A 74 -7.66 7.46 -14.36
CA ILE A 74 -9.07 7.85 -14.21
C ILE A 74 -9.86 7.42 -15.43
N LEU A 75 -9.28 7.54 -16.63
CA LEU A 75 -9.94 7.08 -17.85
C LEU A 75 -10.15 5.55 -17.84
N LEU A 76 -9.13 4.76 -17.50
CA LEU A 76 -9.25 3.31 -17.39
C LEU A 76 -10.25 2.91 -16.31
N PHE A 77 -10.26 3.62 -15.18
CA PHE A 77 -11.22 3.39 -14.11
C PHE A 77 -12.66 3.65 -14.58
N ILE A 78 -12.93 4.81 -15.20
CA ILE A 78 -14.26 5.14 -15.74
C ILE A 78 -14.70 4.08 -16.75
N LEU A 79 -13.81 3.69 -17.67
CA LEU A 79 -14.11 2.67 -18.66
C LEU A 79 -14.36 1.28 -18.01
N GLY A 80 -13.62 0.94 -16.96
CA GLY A 80 -13.86 -0.25 -16.15
C GLY A 80 -15.20 -0.21 -15.41
N MET A 81 -15.59 0.93 -14.85
CA MET A 81 -16.90 1.12 -14.22
C MET A 81 -18.04 0.99 -15.23
N LEU A 82 -17.89 1.57 -16.41
CA LEU A 82 -18.85 1.42 -17.51
C LEU A 82 -18.94 -0.04 -17.99
N PHE A 83 -17.83 -0.77 -18.02
CA PHE A 83 -17.84 -2.22 -18.26
C PHE A 83 -18.64 -2.96 -17.19
N LEU A 84 -18.41 -2.68 -15.90
CA LEU A 84 -19.15 -3.31 -14.81
C LEU A 84 -20.65 -3.07 -14.92
N LEU A 85 -21.07 -1.83 -15.21
CA LEU A 85 -22.47 -1.48 -15.45
C LEU A 85 -23.03 -2.19 -16.69
N PHE A 86 -22.26 -2.28 -17.77
CA PHE A 86 -22.65 -3.00 -18.98
C PHE A 86 -22.89 -4.50 -18.72
N VAL A 87 -22.03 -5.16 -17.95
CA VAL A 87 -22.24 -6.57 -17.59
C VAL A 87 -23.41 -6.72 -16.61
N ALA A 88 -23.50 -5.87 -15.59
CA ALA A 88 -24.59 -5.89 -14.61
C ALA A 88 -25.97 -5.71 -15.27
N THR A 89 -26.11 -4.76 -16.19
CA THR A 89 -27.36 -4.54 -16.95
C THR A 89 -27.73 -5.76 -17.79
N LYS A 90 -26.76 -6.44 -18.41
CA LYS A 90 -27.01 -7.71 -19.12
C LYS A 90 -27.46 -8.84 -18.19
N ILE A 91 -26.87 -8.96 -17.00
CA ILE A 91 -27.25 -9.94 -15.97
C ILE A 91 -28.71 -9.71 -15.56
N VAL A 92 -29.05 -8.47 -15.16
CA VAL A 92 -30.41 -8.10 -14.74
C VAL A 92 -31.42 -8.30 -15.88
N SER A 93 -31.03 -7.98 -17.11
CA SER A 93 -31.86 -8.15 -18.31
C SER A 93 -31.90 -9.58 -18.85
N ARG A 94 -31.22 -10.55 -18.19
CA ARG A 94 -31.10 -11.96 -18.62
C ARG A 94 -30.64 -12.14 -20.08
N ARG A 95 -29.78 -11.25 -20.57
CA ARG A 95 -29.20 -11.34 -21.92
C ARG A 95 -27.99 -12.26 -21.92
N ALA A 96 -27.67 -12.86 -23.06
CA ALA A 96 -26.46 -13.66 -23.21
C ALA A 96 -25.20 -12.81 -22.93
N ILE A 97 -24.27 -13.40 -22.17
CA ILE A 97 -23.00 -12.79 -21.77
C ILE A 97 -21.90 -13.78 -22.12
N ASP A 98 -20.84 -13.29 -22.75
CA ASP A 98 -19.64 -14.06 -23.03
C ASP A 98 -18.98 -14.47 -21.70
N GLU A 99 -18.51 -15.72 -21.61
CA GLU A 99 -17.84 -16.25 -20.43
C GLU A 99 -16.66 -15.38 -20.01
N ILE A 100 -15.90 -14.84 -20.97
CA ILE A 100 -14.76 -13.98 -20.66
C ILE A 100 -15.18 -12.69 -19.94
N TYR A 101 -16.39 -12.17 -20.22
CA TYR A 101 -16.88 -10.95 -19.57
C TYR A 101 -17.33 -11.27 -18.15
N LEU A 102 -17.95 -12.43 -17.94
CA LEU A 102 -18.32 -12.91 -16.62
C LEU A 102 -17.09 -13.17 -15.74
N SER A 103 -16.01 -13.74 -16.31
CA SER A 103 -14.76 -13.95 -15.59
C SER A 103 -14.11 -12.63 -15.16
N ILE A 104 -14.01 -11.65 -16.07
CA ILE A 104 -13.43 -10.33 -15.76
C ILE A 104 -14.32 -9.56 -14.77
N PHE A 105 -15.64 -9.61 -14.95
CA PHE A 105 -16.60 -9.00 -14.02
C PHE A 105 -16.48 -9.62 -12.63
N SER A 106 -16.39 -10.95 -12.53
CA SER A 106 -16.26 -11.66 -11.25
C SER A 106 -14.93 -11.35 -10.57
N TRP A 107 -13.84 -11.24 -11.34
CA TRP A 107 -12.52 -10.85 -10.81
C TRP A 107 -12.55 -9.42 -10.26
N LEU A 108 -13.04 -8.45 -11.04
CA LEU A 108 -13.12 -7.05 -10.59
C LEU A 108 -14.05 -6.89 -9.39
N THR A 109 -15.27 -7.42 -9.45
CA THR A 109 -16.24 -7.28 -8.37
C THR A 109 -15.80 -8.03 -7.12
N GLY A 110 -15.32 -9.26 -7.25
CA GLY A 110 -14.75 -10.05 -6.15
C GLY A 110 -13.59 -9.32 -5.51
N GLY A 111 -12.62 -8.89 -6.32
CA GLY A 111 -11.46 -8.13 -5.86
C GLY A 111 -11.82 -6.83 -5.15
N ILE A 112 -12.69 -6.00 -5.74
CA ILE A 112 -13.16 -4.75 -5.11
C ILE A 112 -13.89 -5.04 -3.80
N LEU A 113 -14.80 -6.01 -3.76
CA LEU A 113 -15.55 -6.36 -2.54
C LEU A 113 -14.62 -6.90 -1.46
N THR A 114 -13.67 -7.75 -1.82
CA THR A 114 -12.64 -8.26 -0.91
C THR A 114 -11.82 -7.10 -0.33
N MET A 115 -11.34 -6.19 -1.16
CA MET A 115 -10.58 -5.01 -0.70
C MET A 115 -11.44 -4.03 0.12
N PHE A 116 -12.74 -3.91 -0.19
CA PHE A 116 -13.66 -3.08 0.58
C PHE A 116 -13.96 -3.65 1.99
N MET A 117 -13.87 -4.96 2.16
CA MET A 117 -14.07 -5.64 3.44
C MET A 117 -12.83 -5.63 4.33
N PHE A 118 -11.62 -5.60 3.77
CA PHE A 118 -10.38 -5.52 4.54
C PHE A 118 -10.14 -4.08 5.01
N ARG A 119 -10.35 -3.83 6.32
CA ARG A 119 -10.04 -2.55 6.99
C ARG A 119 -8.58 -2.42 7.46
N ILE A 120 -7.80 -3.48 7.29
CA ILE A 120 -6.38 -3.54 7.65
C ILE A 120 -5.56 -2.98 6.49
N ILE A 121 -4.38 -2.43 6.78
CA ILE A 121 -3.38 -1.91 5.84
C ILE A 121 -3.44 -2.58 4.47
N ILE A 122 -4.01 -1.86 3.51
CA ILE A 122 -3.87 -2.16 2.10
C ILE A 122 -2.92 -1.08 1.59
N GLY A 123 -1.62 -1.39 1.62
CA GLY A 123 -0.71 -0.70 0.70
C GLY A 123 -1.24 -0.84 -0.73
N ASP A 124 -1.04 0.19 -1.51
CA ASP A 124 -1.35 0.23 -2.95
C ASP A 124 -0.88 -1.02 -3.73
N HIS A 125 0.20 -1.67 -3.30
CA HIS A 125 0.67 -2.93 -3.89
C HIS A 125 -0.35 -4.08 -3.86
N TYR A 126 -1.32 -4.06 -2.94
CA TYR A 126 -2.36 -5.08 -2.87
C TYR A 126 -3.51 -4.85 -3.85
N VAL A 127 -3.62 -3.69 -4.52
CA VAL A 127 -4.58 -3.48 -5.62
C VAL A 127 -3.96 -3.67 -7.00
N VAL A 128 -2.64 -3.87 -7.07
CA VAL A 128 -1.90 -4.14 -8.33
C VAL A 128 -2.46 -5.36 -9.06
N PHE A 129 -2.92 -6.40 -8.35
CA PHE A 129 -3.52 -7.57 -8.99
C PHE A 129 -4.84 -7.26 -9.71
N LEU A 130 -5.48 -6.12 -9.45
CA LEU A 130 -6.68 -5.67 -10.16
C LEU A 130 -6.35 -4.94 -11.47
N GLU A 131 -5.13 -4.43 -11.63
CA GLU A 131 -4.75 -3.64 -12.81
C GLU A 131 -4.98 -4.39 -14.14
N PRO A 132 -4.60 -5.68 -14.29
CA PRO A 132 -4.89 -6.41 -15.52
C PRO A 132 -6.40 -6.48 -15.81
N ALA A 133 -7.21 -6.69 -14.79
CA ALA A 133 -8.66 -6.78 -14.93
C ALA A 133 -9.29 -5.42 -15.30
N ILE A 134 -8.76 -4.32 -14.75
CA ILE A 134 -9.17 -2.95 -15.10
C ILE A 134 -8.80 -2.64 -16.57
N ILE A 135 -7.59 -2.98 -17.01
CA ILE A 135 -7.17 -2.75 -18.40
C ILE A 135 -8.01 -3.57 -19.37
N LEU A 136 -8.24 -4.85 -19.08
CA LEU A 136 -9.03 -5.75 -19.93
C LEU A 136 -10.49 -5.28 -20.01
N SER A 137 -11.10 -4.93 -18.89
CA SER A 137 -12.49 -4.43 -18.86
C SER A 137 -12.66 -3.13 -19.67
N ALA A 138 -11.75 -2.16 -19.47
CA ALA A 138 -11.75 -0.92 -20.23
C ALA A 138 -11.59 -1.17 -21.74
N SER A 139 -10.66 -2.04 -22.12
CA SER A 139 -10.40 -2.40 -23.52
C SER A 139 -11.61 -3.07 -24.18
N ILE A 140 -12.24 -4.01 -23.49
CA ILE A 140 -13.45 -4.71 -23.98
C ILE A 140 -14.60 -3.73 -24.17
N PHE A 141 -14.84 -2.84 -23.20
CA PHE A 141 -15.91 -1.87 -23.27
C PHE A 141 -15.73 -0.90 -24.45
N VAL A 142 -14.51 -0.39 -24.64
CA VAL A 142 -14.14 0.43 -25.79
C VAL A 142 -14.42 -0.29 -27.11
N VAL A 143 -13.90 -1.52 -27.26
CA VAL A 143 -14.01 -2.28 -28.52
C VAL A 143 -15.47 -2.57 -28.85
N ASN A 144 -16.29 -2.92 -27.86
CA ASN A 144 -17.71 -3.16 -28.06
C ASN A 144 -18.46 -1.88 -28.44
N THR A 145 -18.18 -0.77 -27.75
CA THR A 145 -18.78 0.54 -28.06
C THR A 145 -18.44 0.94 -29.50
N LEU A 146 -17.17 0.79 -29.88
CA LEU A 146 -16.71 1.04 -31.25
C LEU A 146 -17.39 0.17 -32.29
N ARG A 147 -17.59 -1.12 -31.99
CA ARG A 147 -18.32 -2.04 -32.88
C ARG A 147 -19.77 -1.62 -33.05
N SER A 148 -20.47 -1.28 -31.96
CA SER A 148 -21.86 -0.80 -32.03
C SER A 148 -21.99 0.54 -32.75
N LEU A 149 -20.97 1.40 -32.69
CA LEU A 149 -20.94 2.66 -33.43
C LEU A 149 -20.58 2.48 -34.91
N LYS A 150 -19.96 1.36 -35.29
CA LYS A 150 -19.63 1.05 -36.70
C LYS A 150 -20.88 0.81 -37.54
N ASP A 151 -21.97 0.38 -36.90
CA ASP A 151 -23.30 0.24 -37.51
C ASP A 151 -23.98 1.61 -37.72
N VAL A 152 -23.47 2.66 -37.09
CA VAL A 152 -23.83 4.06 -37.35
C VAL A 152 -22.89 4.56 -38.46
N LYS A 153 -23.44 5.08 -39.57
CA LYS A 153 -22.69 5.52 -40.77
C LYS A 153 -21.74 6.71 -40.53
N PHE A 154 -20.71 6.56 -39.72
CA PHE A 154 -19.63 7.53 -39.59
C PHE A 154 -18.58 7.27 -40.67
N ARG A 155 -18.32 8.27 -41.53
CA ARG A 155 -17.39 8.22 -42.69
C ARG A 155 -15.90 8.25 -42.32
N PHE A 156 -15.54 8.24 -41.04
CA PHE A 156 -14.15 8.27 -40.61
C PHE A 156 -13.61 6.85 -40.47
N ASN A 157 -12.29 6.68 -40.64
CA ASN A 157 -11.56 5.45 -40.28
C ASN A 157 -11.44 5.33 -38.73
N MET A 158 -12.55 5.63 -38.04
CA MET A 158 -12.77 5.73 -36.59
C MET A 158 -12.14 4.60 -35.77
N PRO A 159 -12.17 3.32 -36.20
CA PRO A 159 -11.62 2.25 -35.39
C PRO A 159 -10.11 2.38 -35.18
N LEU A 160 -9.36 2.90 -36.17
CA LEU A 160 -7.92 3.03 -36.09
C LEU A 160 -7.54 4.28 -35.29
N THR A 161 -8.12 5.43 -35.62
CA THR A 161 -7.88 6.70 -34.93
C THR A 161 -8.26 6.62 -33.45
N MET A 162 -9.39 5.99 -33.11
CA MET A 162 -9.85 5.90 -31.72
C MET A 162 -9.04 4.90 -30.89
N ARG A 163 -8.50 3.83 -31.49
CA ARG A 163 -7.49 2.96 -30.84
C ARG A 163 -6.24 3.75 -30.48
N HIS A 164 -5.74 4.57 -31.40
CA HIS A 164 -4.57 5.40 -31.16
C HIS A 164 -4.83 6.46 -30.09
N VAL A 165 -5.98 7.14 -30.12
CA VAL A 165 -6.37 8.12 -29.08
C VAL A 165 -6.45 7.47 -27.71
N LEU A 166 -7.05 6.29 -27.58
CA LEU A 166 -7.13 5.59 -26.29
C LEU A 166 -5.78 5.09 -25.81
N ALA A 167 -4.95 4.53 -26.70
CA ALA A 167 -3.58 4.16 -26.37
C ALA A 167 -2.77 5.39 -25.91
N SER A 168 -2.90 6.52 -26.61
CA SER A 168 -2.25 7.78 -26.23
C SER A 168 -2.75 8.32 -24.90
N LEU A 169 -4.05 8.24 -24.59
CA LEU A 169 -4.59 8.65 -23.30
C LEU A 169 -4.08 7.77 -22.16
N ILE A 170 -4.03 6.44 -22.36
CA ILE A 170 -3.46 5.51 -21.37
C ILE A 170 -1.99 5.81 -21.15
N ILE A 171 -1.20 5.96 -22.22
CA ILE A 171 0.23 6.28 -22.14
C ILE A 171 0.43 7.63 -21.44
N MET A 172 -0.32 8.66 -21.82
CA MET A 172 -0.23 9.99 -21.23
C MET A 172 -0.57 9.96 -19.75
N GLU A 173 -1.58 9.18 -19.36
CA GLU A 173 -1.99 9.06 -17.98
C GLU A 173 -1.00 8.23 -17.13
N SER A 174 -0.41 7.16 -17.69
CA SER A 174 0.72 6.46 -17.06
C SER A 174 1.95 7.35 -16.89
N LEU A 175 2.26 8.19 -17.89
CA LEU A 175 3.34 9.17 -17.81
C LEU A 175 3.03 10.26 -16.78
N MET A 176 1.79 10.75 -16.71
CA MET A 176 1.35 11.67 -15.65
C MET A 176 1.46 11.03 -14.27
N GLY A 177 1.09 9.76 -14.12
CA GLY A 177 1.27 8.99 -12.89
C GLY A 177 2.73 8.91 -12.46
N LEU A 178 3.66 8.70 -13.39
CA LEU A 178 5.11 8.75 -13.10
C LEU A 178 5.55 10.14 -12.62
N THR A 179 5.05 11.22 -13.24
CA THR A 179 5.37 12.60 -12.80
C THR A 179 4.71 12.99 -11.48
N ALA A 180 3.50 12.49 -11.19
CA ALA A 180 2.76 12.76 -9.97
C ALA A 180 3.25 11.91 -8.79
N CYS A 181 3.69 10.68 -9.02
CA CYS A 181 4.37 9.84 -8.03
C CYS A 181 5.70 10.47 -7.58
N TRP A 182 6.38 11.23 -8.44
CA TRP A 182 7.53 12.05 -8.05
C TRP A 182 7.18 13.11 -6.99
N ALA A 183 5.90 13.47 -6.84
CA ALA A 183 5.39 14.41 -5.85
C ALA A 183 4.55 13.75 -4.73
N SER A 184 4.33 12.43 -4.77
CA SER A 184 3.46 11.74 -3.82
C SER A 184 4.26 11.24 -2.60
N PRO A 185 3.91 11.65 -1.37
CA PRO A 185 4.58 11.27 -0.14
C PRO A 185 4.23 9.84 0.32
N CYS A 186 4.14 8.88 -0.59
CA CYS A 186 3.79 7.48 -0.28
C CYS A 186 4.62 6.50 -1.12
N GLY A 187 5.88 6.83 -1.38
CA GLY A 187 6.78 5.96 -2.14
C GLY A 187 7.53 5.01 -1.20
N TYR A 188 7.50 3.71 -1.50
CA TYR A 188 8.46 2.76 -0.93
C TYR A 188 9.87 3.25 -1.26
N ALA A 189 10.76 3.27 -0.27
CA ALA A 189 12.18 3.48 -0.50
C ALA A 189 12.67 2.35 -1.42
N ASN A 190 13.08 2.69 -2.64
CA ASN A 190 13.70 1.77 -3.57
C ASN A 190 15.20 2.00 -3.49
N GLU A 191 15.98 0.95 -3.21
CA GLU A 191 17.45 0.99 -3.13
C GLU A 191 18.11 1.46 -4.43
N LEU A 192 17.38 1.41 -5.55
CA LEU A 192 17.81 1.90 -6.86
C LEU A 192 17.68 3.43 -7.02
N VAL A 193 17.04 4.11 -6.07
CA VAL A 193 16.86 5.58 -6.07
C VAL A 193 17.74 6.19 -4.99
N ILE A 194 18.91 6.68 -5.40
CA ILE A 194 19.85 7.38 -4.53
C ILE A 194 19.19 8.68 -4.04
N HIS A 195 19.18 8.92 -2.72
CA HIS A 195 18.55 10.06 -2.05
C HIS A 195 17.02 10.13 -2.15
N ALA A 196 16.33 9.00 -2.02
CA ALA A 196 14.87 8.95 -2.01
C ALA A 196 14.26 9.85 -0.91
N ASP A 197 14.99 10.11 0.18
CA ASP A 197 14.61 11.02 1.28
C ASP A 197 14.49 12.49 0.86
N LYS A 198 15.02 12.85 -0.31
CA LYS A 198 14.92 14.23 -0.83
C LYS A 198 13.77 14.39 -1.82
N ALA A 199 13.21 13.29 -2.32
CA ALA A 199 12.19 13.29 -3.37
C ALA A 199 10.85 12.68 -2.92
N LEU A 200 10.86 11.80 -1.91
CA LEU A 200 9.69 11.03 -1.48
C LEU A 200 9.64 10.95 0.06
N LEU A 201 8.42 10.88 0.60
CA LEU A 201 8.22 10.58 2.01
C LEU A 201 8.46 9.08 2.22
N ILE A 202 9.44 8.76 3.05
CA ILE A 202 9.85 7.39 3.34
C ILE A 202 8.96 6.85 4.45
N ILE A 203 8.39 5.65 4.28
CA ILE A 203 7.55 5.02 5.32
C ILE A 203 8.39 4.22 6.33
N ASP A 204 9.59 3.82 5.92
CA ASP A 204 10.56 3.16 6.79
C ASP A 204 11.11 4.14 7.84
N THR A 205 11.06 3.74 9.10
CA THR A 205 11.57 4.53 10.23
C THR A 205 13.07 4.34 10.46
N GLY A 206 13.68 3.30 9.87
CA GLY A 206 15.06 2.89 10.13
C GLY A 206 15.28 2.40 11.57
N PHE A 207 14.22 2.02 12.29
CA PHE A 207 14.32 1.67 13.72
C PHE A 207 15.04 0.35 13.97
N GLU A 208 15.02 -0.60 13.04
CA GLU A 208 15.75 -1.86 13.20
C GLU A 208 17.28 -1.61 13.28
N ASP A 209 17.82 -0.85 12.33
CA ASP A 209 19.23 -0.47 12.31
C ASP A 209 19.58 0.54 13.42
N ALA A 210 18.66 1.45 13.74
CA ALA A 210 18.84 2.36 14.86
C ALA A 210 18.97 1.59 16.17
N ALA A 211 18.14 0.55 16.39
CA ALA A 211 18.24 -0.32 17.55
C ALA A 211 19.61 -1.02 17.61
N ASP A 212 20.11 -1.54 16.48
CA ASP A 212 21.46 -2.15 16.42
C ASP A 212 22.57 -1.16 16.78
N TYR A 213 22.46 0.09 16.34
CA TYR A 213 23.40 1.13 16.69
C TYR A 213 23.35 1.46 18.18
N LEU A 214 22.15 1.71 18.72
CA LEU A 214 21.97 2.05 20.14
C LEU A 214 22.54 0.97 21.06
N ILE A 215 22.25 -0.30 20.78
CA ILE A 215 22.76 -1.45 21.57
C ILE A 215 24.29 -1.47 21.61
N LYS A 216 24.95 -1.14 20.50
CA LYS A 216 26.42 -1.22 20.37
C LYS A 216 27.15 0.01 20.91
N HIS A 217 26.53 1.19 20.83
CA HIS A 217 27.24 2.46 20.98
C HIS A 217 26.70 3.36 22.10
N CYS A 218 25.51 3.09 22.63
CA CYS A 218 24.92 3.88 23.70
C CYS A 218 25.05 3.16 25.05
N SER A 219 25.10 3.95 26.12
CA SER A 219 25.15 3.43 27.48
C SER A 219 23.86 2.69 27.83
N ARG A 220 23.98 1.54 28.49
CA ARG A 220 22.83 0.88 29.11
C ARG A 220 22.21 1.79 30.18
N GLY A 221 20.90 1.77 30.28
CA GLY A 221 20.11 2.64 31.16
C GLY A 221 19.85 4.04 30.59
N ALA A 222 20.38 4.37 29.42
CA ALA A 222 20.20 5.68 28.82
C ALA A 222 18.73 5.95 28.47
N THR A 223 18.34 7.21 28.62
CA THR A 223 17.04 7.72 28.20
C THR A 223 17.11 8.12 26.72
N ILE A 224 16.24 7.53 25.90
CA ILE A 224 16.18 7.74 24.46
C ILE A 224 14.87 8.45 24.12
N ALA A 225 14.95 9.69 23.67
CA ALA A 225 13.80 10.38 23.09
C ALA A 225 13.53 9.85 21.69
N VAL A 226 12.33 9.35 21.44
CA VAL A 226 11.95 8.75 20.16
C VAL A 226 10.91 9.61 19.48
N ALA A 227 11.28 10.22 18.36
CA ALA A 227 10.31 10.87 17.49
C ALA A 227 9.46 9.81 16.77
N TYR A 228 8.27 10.19 16.32
CA TYR A 228 7.29 9.32 15.65
C TYR A 228 6.57 8.32 16.56
N SER A 229 7.26 7.33 17.13
CA SER A 229 6.63 6.34 18.03
C SER A 229 7.68 5.60 18.88
N THR A 230 7.55 5.70 20.21
CA THR A 230 8.36 4.94 21.16
C THR A 230 8.12 3.43 21.03
N SER A 231 6.86 3.00 20.90
CA SER A 231 6.49 1.59 20.81
C SER A 231 7.10 0.88 19.60
N LEU A 232 7.31 1.57 18.48
CA LEU A 232 7.94 0.95 17.31
C LEU A 232 9.43 0.66 17.55
N LEU A 233 10.17 1.57 18.18
CA LEU A 233 11.57 1.31 18.55
C LEU A 233 11.66 0.25 19.66
N GLU A 234 10.70 0.26 20.60
CA GLU A 234 10.59 -0.75 21.66
C GLU A 234 10.45 -2.17 21.09
N ILE A 235 9.61 -2.35 20.07
CA ILE A 235 9.45 -3.64 19.38
C ILE A 235 10.79 -4.11 18.82
N GLU A 236 11.55 -3.25 18.16
CA GLU A 236 12.84 -3.63 17.56
C GLU A 236 13.92 -3.96 18.61
N LEU A 237 13.96 -3.22 19.72
CA LEU A 237 14.82 -3.55 20.86
C LEU A 237 14.44 -4.88 21.51
N ASN A 238 13.14 -5.13 21.70
CA ASN A 238 12.61 -6.38 22.26
C ASN A 238 12.91 -7.59 21.36
N ARG A 239 12.82 -7.44 20.03
CA ARG A 239 13.20 -8.49 19.06
C ARG A 239 14.68 -8.87 19.18
N LYS A 240 15.53 -7.95 19.65
CA LYS A 240 16.96 -8.14 19.88
C LYS A 240 17.29 -8.51 21.35
N ASN A 241 16.28 -8.74 22.19
CA ASN A 241 16.39 -9.05 23.62
C ASN A 241 17.11 -7.98 24.46
N GLU A 242 17.02 -6.70 24.08
CA GLU A 242 17.57 -5.60 24.89
C GLU A 242 16.45 -4.81 25.57
N PHE A 243 16.46 -4.78 26.90
CA PHE A 243 15.45 -4.12 27.75
C PHE A 243 16.04 -2.95 28.57
N GLY A 244 17.29 -2.56 28.28
CA GLY A 244 18.06 -1.64 29.09
C GLY A 244 17.86 -0.15 28.77
N PHE A 245 17.00 0.22 27.82
CA PHE A 245 16.78 1.61 27.41
C PHE A 245 15.47 2.16 27.95
N ASN A 246 15.50 3.41 28.44
CA ASN A 246 14.29 4.12 28.85
C ASN A 246 13.78 4.95 27.67
N LEU A 247 12.71 4.51 27.02
CA LEU A 247 12.17 5.22 25.86
C LEU A 247 11.17 6.29 26.31
N VAL A 248 11.37 7.53 25.87
CA VAL A 248 10.46 8.65 26.11
C VAL A 248 10.01 9.27 24.79
N ASP A 249 8.81 9.87 24.79
CA ASP A 249 8.36 10.65 23.63
C ASP A 249 9.09 12.01 23.57
N LEU A 250 8.74 12.85 22.59
CA LEU A 250 9.38 14.15 22.43
C LEU A 250 9.08 15.14 23.55
N ASN A 251 8.08 14.90 24.40
CA ASN A 251 7.88 15.73 25.60
C ASN A 251 9.00 15.49 26.63
N GLY A 252 9.60 14.30 26.61
CA GLY A 252 10.76 13.94 27.43
C GLY A 252 12.12 14.29 26.80
N LEU A 253 12.15 15.04 25.68
CA LEU A 253 13.40 15.29 24.93
C LEU A 253 14.49 15.95 25.78
N ASN A 254 14.13 16.89 26.65
CA ASN A 254 15.08 17.64 27.48
C ASN A 254 15.77 16.78 28.56
N GLU A 255 15.18 15.64 28.90
CA GLU A 255 15.66 14.71 29.93
C GLU A 255 16.37 13.49 29.31
N ALA A 256 16.46 13.43 27.97
CA ALA A 256 17.03 12.30 27.26
C ALA A 256 18.53 12.45 27.00
N ASP A 257 19.26 11.34 27.05
CA ASP A 257 20.69 11.27 26.71
C ASP A 257 20.91 11.22 25.19
N TYR A 258 19.98 10.56 24.49
CA TYR A 258 20.00 10.38 23.04
C TYR A 258 18.63 10.66 22.45
N ALA A 259 18.59 11.02 21.17
CA ALA A 259 17.34 11.24 20.46
C ALA A 259 17.36 10.59 19.08
N VAL A 260 16.29 9.89 18.74
CA VAL A 260 16.13 9.13 17.50
C VAL A 260 15.02 9.77 16.66
N PHE A 261 15.38 10.23 15.47
CA PHE A 261 14.50 10.94 14.56
C PHE A 261 14.41 10.21 13.21
N PRO A 262 13.34 9.45 12.96
CA PRO A 262 13.04 8.94 11.64
C PRO A 262 12.96 10.06 10.60
N SER A 263 13.48 9.80 9.40
CA SER A 263 13.46 10.73 8.29
C SER A 263 12.03 11.19 7.97
N ILE A 264 11.06 10.26 8.01
CA ILE A 264 9.62 10.57 7.86
C ILE A 264 9.13 11.67 8.80
N TYR A 265 9.60 11.68 10.05
CA TYR A 265 9.24 12.70 11.02
C TYR A 265 9.89 14.04 10.64
N THR A 266 11.19 14.02 10.35
CA THR A 266 11.98 15.24 10.09
C THR A 266 11.61 15.92 8.79
N GLN A 267 11.30 15.17 7.73
CA GLN A 267 10.79 15.70 6.46
C GLN A 267 9.47 16.46 6.64
N ARG A 268 8.71 16.08 7.68
CA ARG A 268 7.34 16.54 7.88
C ARG A 268 7.23 17.68 8.88
N TYR A 269 7.94 17.57 9.99
CA TYR A 269 7.85 18.49 11.12
C TYR A 269 9.14 19.29 11.32
N GLY A 270 10.20 18.97 10.58
CA GLY A 270 11.53 19.46 10.88
C GLY A 270 12.09 18.83 12.15
N PHE A 271 13.24 19.35 12.59
CA PHE A 271 13.77 19.08 13.92
C PHE A 271 13.21 20.11 14.92
N PRO A 272 12.87 19.69 16.16
CA PRO A 272 12.66 20.62 17.25
C PRO A 272 13.87 21.54 17.44
N SER A 273 13.64 22.79 17.86
CA SER A 273 14.71 23.78 18.07
C SER A 273 15.78 23.33 19.06
N GLU A 274 15.38 22.52 20.03
CA GLU A 274 16.19 21.94 21.10
C GLU A 274 17.33 21.08 20.53
N ILE A 275 17.08 20.40 19.39
CA ILE A 275 18.07 19.58 18.70
C ILE A 275 19.23 20.41 18.12
N GLY A 276 19.06 21.73 17.97
CA GLY A 276 20.14 22.61 17.51
C GLY A 276 21.41 22.55 18.37
N ASN A 277 21.28 22.16 19.65
CA ASN A 277 22.40 22.01 20.59
C ASN A 277 22.88 20.56 20.75
N TRP A 278 22.32 19.62 20.00
CA TRP A 278 22.64 18.20 20.09
C TRP A 278 23.65 17.80 19.01
N GLN A 279 24.51 16.82 19.32
CA GLN A 279 25.47 16.29 18.38
C GLN A 279 24.83 15.16 17.57
N LEU A 280 24.80 15.29 16.23
CA LEU A 280 24.46 14.16 15.36
C LEU A 280 25.59 13.12 15.43
N ILE A 281 25.30 11.94 15.96
CA ILE A 281 26.30 10.87 16.15
C ILE A 281 26.18 9.76 15.12
N HIS A 282 25.00 9.55 14.53
CA HIS A 282 24.79 8.51 13.52
C HIS A 282 23.65 8.83 12.58
N LYS A 283 23.74 8.30 11.36
CA LYS A 283 22.66 8.26 10.38
C LYS A 283 22.46 6.81 9.97
N VAL A 284 21.24 6.32 10.10
CA VAL A 284 20.83 5.06 9.49
C VAL A 284 20.57 5.35 8.02
N GLU A 285 21.25 4.63 7.13
CA GLU A 285 21.17 4.84 5.69
C GLU A 285 20.96 3.52 4.95
N SER A 286 20.12 3.53 3.92
CA SER A 286 19.96 2.45 2.95
C SER A 286 20.02 3.02 1.54
N GLY A 287 20.89 2.49 0.68
CA GLY A 287 21.05 2.99 -0.70
C GLY A 287 21.41 4.49 -0.80
N GLY A 288 22.12 5.06 0.18
CA GLY A 288 22.45 6.49 0.23
C GLY A 288 21.28 7.40 0.62
N THR A 289 20.18 6.82 1.10
CA THR A 289 18.99 7.49 1.62
C THR A 289 19.04 7.44 3.14
N THR A 290 18.93 8.59 3.82
CA THR A 290 18.88 8.61 5.28
C THR A 290 17.47 8.24 5.77
N LEU A 291 17.38 7.17 6.55
CA LEU A 291 16.15 6.64 7.14
C LEU A 291 15.92 7.17 8.55
N CYS A 292 16.99 7.37 9.32
CA CYS A 292 16.91 7.80 10.71
C CYS A 292 18.16 8.60 11.12
N TYR A 293 17.97 9.58 11.98
CA TYR A 293 19.04 10.37 12.59
C TYR A 293 19.12 10.04 14.08
N ILE A 294 20.33 9.84 14.59
CA ILE A 294 20.57 9.61 16.01
C ILE A 294 21.46 10.73 16.54
N PHE A 295 20.94 11.45 17.52
CA PHE A 295 21.61 12.54 18.20
C PHE A 295 21.99 12.13 19.62
N LYS A 296 23.01 12.78 20.16
CA LYS A 296 23.42 12.72 21.56
C LYS A 296 23.34 14.11 22.16
N GLN A 297 22.84 14.23 23.38
CA GLN A 297 22.84 15.50 24.09
C GLN A 297 24.29 15.95 24.29
N SER A 298 24.61 17.17 23.86
CA SER A 298 25.94 17.72 24.09
C SER A 298 26.09 18.04 25.59
N PRO A 299 27.24 17.77 26.20
CA PRO A 299 27.49 18.10 27.60
C PRO A 299 27.44 19.61 27.89
#